data_AF-A0A7C4EPL6-F1
#
_entry.id   AF-A0A7C4EPL6-F1
#
_cell.length_a   1.000
_cell.length_b   1.000
_cell.length_c   1.000
_cell.angle_alpha   90.00
_cell.angle_beta   90.00
_cell.angle_gamma   90.00
#
_symmetry.space_group_name_H-M   'P 1'
#
loop_
_entity.id
_entity.type
_entity.pdbx_description
1 polymer ?
#
loop_
_entity_poly.entity_id
_entity_poly.type
_entity_poly.pdbx_seq_one_letter_code
_entity_poly.pdbx_strand_id
1 'polypeptide(L)'
;MIEEIKQEIKSYNLEAIVGEEGDSAIERALQKANTWLKAKLRTYGVEVDLNNEVIKQSLIKRTLYELYSYAENEEIARDKAKDAVELLRAEFGSSIEGEGYTPKGQPVAQVVKGSDNWRGFKE
;
A
#
# COMPACT_ATOMS: atom_id res chain seq x y z
N MET A 1 -5.17 -19.12 -0.32
CA MET A 1 -5.16 -17.78 0.29
C MET A 1 -5.65 -17.78 1.73
N ILE A 2 -6.93 -18.05 2.03
CA ILE A 2 -7.42 -18.07 3.43
C ILE A 2 -6.63 -19.09 4.28
N GLU A 3 -6.45 -20.32 3.77
CA GLU A 3 -5.66 -21.34 4.47
C GLU A 3 -4.19 -20.94 4.67
N GLU A 4 -3.60 -20.23 3.69
CA GLU A 4 -2.23 -19.71 3.81
C GLU A 4 -2.14 -18.63 4.91
N ILE A 5 -3.16 -17.79 5.04
CA ILE A 5 -3.25 -16.80 6.13
C ILE A 5 -3.41 -17.49 7.49
N LYS A 6 -4.24 -18.54 7.57
CA LYS A 6 -4.40 -19.31 8.81
C LYS A 6 -3.10 -19.99 9.23
N GLN A 7 -2.30 -20.47 8.29
CA GLN A 7 -0.99 -21.09 8.57
C GLN A 7 0.03 -20.12 9.16
N GLU A 8 -0.09 -18.82 8.85
CA GLU A 8 0.77 -17.77 9.43
C GLU A 8 0.36 -17.38 10.86
N ILE A 9 -0.83 -17.79 11.32
CA ILE A 9 -1.34 -17.53 12.66
C ILE A 9 -1.14 -18.78 13.50
N LYS A 10 -0.55 -18.62 14.69
CA LYS A 10 -0.43 -19.72 15.65
C LYS A 10 -1.83 -20.23 16.01
N SER A 11 -2.04 -21.55 16.00
CA SER A 11 -3.36 -22.17 16.15
C SER A 11 -4.13 -21.69 17.38
N TYR A 12 -3.42 -21.47 18.50
CA TYR A 12 -4.01 -21.00 19.75
C TYR A 12 -4.47 -19.53 19.73
N ASN A 13 -3.99 -18.73 18.78
CA ASN A 13 -4.38 -17.34 18.61
C ASN A 13 -5.48 -17.17 17.56
N LEU A 14 -5.71 -18.16 16.70
CA LEU A 14 -6.61 -18.01 15.57
C LEU A 14 -8.03 -17.67 16.04
N GLU A 15 -8.56 -18.45 16.97
CA GLU A 15 -9.90 -18.23 17.56
C GLU A 15 -10.02 -16.86 18.24
N ALA A 16 -8.98 -16.44 18.99
CA ALA A 16 -8.96 -15.14 19.66
C ALA A 16 -8.95 -13.96 18.67
N ILE A 17 -8.39 -14.15 17.47
CA ILE A 17 -8.26 -13.09 16.46
C ILE A 17 -9.53 -12.99 15.60
N VAL A 18 -10.11 -14.12 15.20
CA VAL A 18 -11.26 -14.15 14.29
C VAL A 18 -12.60 -14.15 15.02
N GLY A 19 -12.61 -14.54 16.30
CA GLY A 19 -13.81 -14.64 17.12
C GLY A 19 -14.87 -15.57 16.52
N GLU A 20 -16.13 -15.29 16.83
CA GLU A 20 -17.29 -16.02 16.29
C GLU A 20 -17.48 -15.85 14.78
N GLU A 21 -16.83 -14.84 14.18
CA GLU A 21 -16.96 -14.54 12.76
C GLU A 21 -16.12 -15.46 11.87
N GLY A 22 -15.13 -16.15 12.43
CA GLY A 22 -14.33 -17.15 11.73
C GLY A 22 -13.73 -16.63 10.42
N ASP A 23 -13.91 -17.38 9.35
CA ASP A 23 -13.34 -17.07 8.03
C ASP A 23 -13.87 -15.76 7.45
N SER A 24 -15.07 -15.31 7.82
CA SER A 24 -15.61 -14.03 7.35
C SER A 24 -14.80 -12.83 7.85
N ALA A 25 -14.19 -12.92 9.03
CA ALA A 25 -13.25 -11.88 9.50
C ALA A 25 -12.00 -11.82 8.60
N ILE A 26 -11.47 -13.00 8.22
CA ILE A 26 -10.32 -13.13 7.34
C ILE A 26 -10.63 -12.58 5.94
N GLU A 27 -11.80 -12.90 5.39
CA GLU A 27 -12.23 -12.41 4.07
C GLU A 27 -12.31 -10.89 4.03
N ARG A 28 -12.90 -10.26 5.04
CA ARG A 28 -12.97 -8.79 5.11
C ARG A 28 -11.59 -8.16 5.27
N ALA A 29 -10.74 -8.74 6.11
CA ALA A 29 -9.35 -8.31 6.26
C ALA A 29 -8.60 -8.40 4.92
N LEU A 30 -8.78 -9.50 4.18
CA LEU A 30 -8.18 -9.72 2.87
C LEU A 30 -8.67 -8.70 1.83
N GLN A 31 -9.97 -8.38 1.82
CA GLN A 31 -10.51 -7.35 0.93
C GLN A 31 -9.90 -5.96 1.18
N LYS A 32 -9.76 -5.58 2.46
CA LYS A 32 -9.09 -4.33 2.85
C LYS A 32 -7.63 -4.32 2.44
N ALA A 33 -6.92 -5.41 2.73
CA ALA A 33 -5.51 -5.58 2.37
C ALA A 33 -5.29 -5.53 0.85
N ASN A 34 -6.17 -6.15 0.06
CA ASN A 34 -6.12 -6.11 -1.40
C ASN A 34 -6.37 -4.69 -1.93
N THR A 35 -7.31 -3.96 -1.34
CA THR A 35 -7.56 -2.55 -1.70
C THR A 35 -6.34 -1.68 -1.42
N TRP A 36 -5.71 -1.87 -0.26
CA TRP A 36 -4.46 -1.20 0.10
C TRP A 36 -3.32 -1.54 -0.89
N LEU A 37 -3.17 -2.82 -1.22
CA LEU A 37 -2.12 -3.30 -2.12
C LEU A 37 -2.28 -2.72 -3.53
N LYS A 38 -3.51 -2.71 -4.06
CA LYS A 38 -3.83 -2.05 -5.34
C LYS A 38 -3.46 -0.57 -5.31
N ALA A 39 -3.80 0.14 -4.22
CA ALA A 39 -3.46 1.55 -4.07
C ALA A 39 -1.94 1.77 -4.02
N LYS A 40 -1.21 0.87 -3.34
CA LYS A 40 0.26 0.92 -3.28
C LYS A 40 0.92 0.58 -4.61
N LEU A 41 0.59 -0.54 -5.25
CA LEU A 41 1.20 -0.91 -6.53
C LEU A 41 0.90 0.10 -7.65
N ARG A 42 -0.25 0.78 -7.59
CA ARG A 42 -0.55 1.90 -8.49
C ARG A 42 0.50 3.01 -8.40
N THR A 43 1.14 3.26 -7.25
CA THR A 43 2.22 4.27 -7.15
C THR A 43 3.50 3.84 -7.85
N TYR A 44 3.66 2.54 -8.11
CA TYR A 44 4.77 1.97 -8.87
C TYR A 44 4.40 1.73 -10.34
N GLY A 45 3.16 2.00 -10.75
CA GLY A 45 2.67 1.67 -12.10
C GLY A 45 2.49 0.17 -12.35
N VAL A 46 2.38 -0.63 -11.28
CA VAL A 46 2.29 -2.09 -11.32
C VAL A 46 0.88 -2.55 -10.96
N GLU A 47 0.39 -3.62 -11.58
CA GLU A 47 -0.87 -4.27 -11.21
C GLU A 47 -0.64 -5.38 -10.17
N VAL A 48 -1.70 -5.76 -9.45
CA VAL A 48 -1.61 -6.89 -8.50
C VAL A 48 -1.46 -8.20 -9.28
N ASP A 49 -0.25 -8.75 -9.29
CA ASP A 49 0.03 -10.09 -9.79
C ASP A 49 0.31 -11.05 -8.62
N LEU A 50 -0.60 -11.98 -8.36
CA LEU A 50 -0.45 -12.96 -7.28
C LEU A 50 0.50 -14.12 -7.63
N ASN A 51 1.01 -14.19 -8.86
CA ASN A 51 2.09 -15.10 -9.22
C ASN A 51 3.46 -14.57 -8.76
N ASN A 52 3.56 -13.26 -8.49
CA ASN A 52 4.72 -12.69 -7.84
C ASN A 52 4.62 -13.01 -6.33
N GLU A 53 5.52 -13.87 -5.85
CA GLU A 53 5.55 -14.29 -4.45
C GLU A 53 5.74 -13.11 -3.49
N VAL A 54 6.42 -12.03 -3.88
CA VAL A 54 6.56 -10.84 -3.03
C VAL A 54 5.25 -10.07 -2.89
N ILE A 55 4.52 -9.88 -3.99
CA ILE A 55 3.18 -9.26 -3.95
C ILE A 55 2.23 -10.11 -3.10
N LYS A 56 2.27 -11.43 -3.30
CA LYS A 56 1.46 -12.39 -2.54
C LYS A 56 1.77 -12.36 -1.04
N GLN A 57 3.05 -12.43 -0.66
CA GLN A 57 3.48 -12.36 0.74
C GLN A 57 3.15 -11.00 1.38
N SER A 58 3.27 -9.92 0.63
CA SER A 58 2.88 -8.57 1.08
C SER A 58 1.38 -8.49 1.35
N LEU A 59 0.56 -9.12 0.51
CA LEU A 59 -0.90 -9.22 0.71
C LEU A 59 -1.24 -10.00 1.99
N ILE A 60 -0.58 -11.14 2.21
CA ILE A 60 -0.78 -11.98 3.41
C ILE A 60 -0.41 -11.18 4.66
N LYS A 61 0.78 -10.58 4.70
CA LYS A 61 1.24 -9.76 5.84
C LYS A 61 0.32 -8.57 6.11
N ARG A 62 -0.18 -7.91 5.07
CA ARG A 62 -1.17 -6.83 5.24
C ARG A 62 -2.50 -7.34 5.76
N THR A 63 -2.93 -8.54 5.35
CA THR A 63 -4.13 -9.18 5.89
C THR A 63 -3.96 -9.51 7.37
N LEU A 64 -2.80 -10.02 7.77
CA LEU A 64 -2.46 -10.24 9.18
C LEU A 64 -2.50 -8.93 9.98
N TYR A 65 -2.00 -7.81 9.43
CA TYR A 65 -2.13 -6.50 10.07
C TYR A 65 -3.60 -6.16 10.39
N GLU A 66 -4.51 -6.30 9.42
CA GLU A 66 -5.93 -5.98 9.62
C GLU A 66 -6.57 -6.90 10.66
N LEU A 67 -6.17 -8.18 10.69
CA LEU A 67 -6.64 -9.16 11.69
C LEU A 67 -6.12 -8.86 13.10
N TYR A 68 -4.83 -8.59 13.25
CA TYR A 68 -4.25 -8.24 14.56
C TYR A 68 -4.74 -6.88 15.06
N SER A 69 -4.96 -5.92 14.16
CA SER A 69 -5.55 -4.62 14.52
C SER A 69 -7.01 -4.77 14.95
N TYR A 70 -7.78 -5.65 14.29
CA TYR A 70 -9.13 -6.01 14.72
C TYR A 70 -9.15 -6.65 16.12
N ALA A 71 -8.17 -7.49 16.42
CA ALA A 71 -7.99 -8.12 17.72
C ALA A 71 -7.28 -7.22 18.76
N GLU A 72 -7.23 -5.90 18.52
CA GLU A 72 -6.61 -4.89 19.40
C GLU A 72 -5.11 -5.13 19.72
N ASN A 73 -4.43 -5.95 18.92
CA ASN A 73 -3.02 -6.27 19.08
C ASN A 73 -2.14 -5.39 18.18
N GLU A 74 -2.07 -4.12 18.54
CA GLU A 74 -1.47 -3.07 17.71
C GLU A 74 0.07 -3.17 17.59
N GLU A 75 0.75 -3.81 18.54
CA GLU A 75 2.20 -4.04 18.47
C GLU A 75 2.53 -5.01 17.33
N ILE A 76 1.90 -6.20 17.33
CA ILE A 76 2.11 -7.21 16.29
C ILE A 76 1.61 -6.68 14.95
N ALA A 77 0.47 -5.99 14.92
CA ALA A 77 -0.07 -5.40 13.71
C ALA A 77 0.98 -4.48 13.05
N ARG A 78 1.53 -3.51 13.80
CA ARG A 78 2.50 -2.54 13.25
C ARG A 78 3.72 -3.21 12.66
N ASP A 79 4.22 -4.27 13.28
CA ASP A 79 5.37 -4.99 12.73
C ASP A 79 5.02 -5.73 11.43
N LYS A 80 3.84 -6.37 11.33
CA LYS A 80 3.39 -6.96 10.06
C LYS A 80 3.20 -5.92 8.96
N ALA A 81 2.75 -4.71 9.30
CA ALA A 81 2.61 -3.63 8.34
C ALA A 81 3.97 -3.12 7.83
N LYS A 82 4.98 -3.01 8.70
CA LYS A 82 6.35 -2.64 8.29
C LYS A 82 6.93 -3.68 7.35
N ASP A 83 6.87 -4.97 7.73
CA ASP A 83 7.35 -6.07 6.89
C ASP A 83 6.72 -6.05 5.49
N ALA A 84 5.41 -5.85 5.40
CA ALA A 84 4.69 -5.80 4.11
C ALA A 84 5.20 -4.65 3.23
N VAL A 85 5.50 -3.49 3.82
CA VAL A 85 6.04 -2.34 3.10
C VAL A 85 7.51 -2.58 2.70
N GLU A 86 8.31 -3.19 3.56
CA GLU A 86 9.69 -3.53 3.28
C GLU A 86 9.82 -4.54 2.14
N LEU A 87 8.95 -5.56 2.10
CA LEU A 87 8.87 -6.50 0.99
C LEU A 87 8.59 -5.79 -0.34
N LEU A 88 7.57 -4.93 -0.39
CA LEU A 88 7.26 -4.16 -1.60
C LEU A 88 8.40 -3.22 -2.00
N ARG A 89 9.10 -2.62 -1.02
CA ARG A 89 10.27 -1.77 -1.30
C ARG A 89 11.47 -2.57 -1.79
N ALA A 90 11.65 -3.80 -1.33
CA ALA A 90 12.74 -4.66 -1.79
C ALA A 90 12.53 -5.08 -3.25
N GLU A 91 11.28 -5.36 -3.64
CA GLU A 91 10.93 -5.80 -5.01
C GLU A 91 10.89 -4.63 -6.01
N PHE A 92 10.20 -3.55 -5.66
CA PHE A 92 9.94 -2.43 -6.59
C PHE A 92 10.84 -1.22 -6.34
N GLY A 93 11.75 -1.31 -5.36
CA GLY A 93 12.59 -0.21 -4.91
C GLY A 93 11.86 0.79 -4.00
N SER A 94 12.61 1.78 -3.52
CA SER A 94 12.01 3.05 -3.11
C SER A 94 11.32 3.61 -4.34
N SER A 95 9.97 3.76 -4.35
CA SER A 95 9.29 4.46 -5.45
C SER A 95 10.10 5.71 -5.78
N ILE A 96 10.74 5.71 -6.94
CA ILE A 96 11.46 6.86 -7.44
C ILE A 96 10.41 7.95 -7.65
N GLU A 97 10.67 9.06 -6.97
CA GLU A 97 10.33 10.43 -7.37
C GLU A 97 8.88 10.91 -7.21
N GLY A 98 8.71 11.64 -6.10
CA GLY A 98 8.03 12.93 -6.16
C GLY A 98 8.77 13.97 -7.01
N GLU A 99 9.11 13.62 -8.26
CA GLU A 99 9.25 14.52 -9.41
C GLU A 99 8.47 13.90 -10.60
N GLY A 100 7.30 13.33 -10.30
CA GLY A 100 6.53 12.63 -11.33
C GLY A 100 5.10 12.34 -10.94
N TYR A 101 4.52 13.11 -10.01
CA TYR A 101 3.07 13.21 -9.98
C TYR A 101 2.65 13.87 -11.29
N THR A 102 2.14 13.09 -12.25
CA THR A 102 1.28 13.63 -13.29
C THR A 102 -0.12 13.69 -12.71
N PRO A 103 -0.61 14.88 -12.29
CA PRO A 103 -2.03 15.03 -12.10
C PRO A 103 -2.66 14.77 -13.47
N LYS A 104 -3.63 13.86 -13.54
CA LYS A 104 -4.67 13.99 -14.55
C LYS A 104 -5.39 15.32 -14.27
N GLY A 105 -4.91 16.40 -14.91
CA GLY A 105 -5.40 17.77 -14.76
C GLY A 105 -4.29 18.76 -14.46
N GLN A 106 -3.51 19.16 -15.48
CA GLN A 106 -2.64 20.33 -15.37
C GLN A 106 -3.49 21.61 -15.31
N PRO A 107 -3.08 22.57 -14.47
CA PRO A 107 -2.74 23.86 -15.03
C PRO A 107 -1.26 24.11 -14.76
N VAL A 108 -0.46 24.08 -15.82
CA VAL A 108 0.94 24.50 -15.78
C VAL A 108 0.95 26.03 -15.77
N ALA A 109 1.08 26.65 -14.61
CA ALA A 109 1.52 28.05 -14.56
C ALA A 109 3.02 28.06 -14.87
N GLN A 110 3.38 28.15 -16.15
CA GLN A 110 4.76 28.46 -16.54
C GLN A 110 5.04 29.91 -16.13
N VAL A 111 5.95 30.10 -15.16
CA VAL A 111 6.56 31.41 -14.95
C VAL A 111 7.50 31.65 -16.14
N VAL A 112 7.03 32.42 -17.11
CA VAL A 112 7.86 32.91 -18.21
C VAL A 112 8.96 33.76 -17.59
N LYS A 113 10.23 33.35 -17.74
CA LYS A 113 11.38 34.21 -17.43
C LYS A 113 11.21 35.49 -18.24
N GLY A 114 11.13 36.63 -17.55
CA GLY A 114 11.00 37.94 -18.18
C GLY A 114 12.11 38.13 -19.22
N SER A 115 11.71 38.44 -20.44
CA SER A 115 12.59 38.76 -21.54
C SER A 115 13.26 40.13 -21.27
N ASP A 116 14.59 40.23 -21.37
CA ASP A 116 15.36 41.47 -21.10
C ASP A 116 15.15 42.61 -22.12
N ASN A 117 14.26 42.43 -23.08
CA ASN A 117 13.97 43.36 -24.18
C ASN A 117 12.83 44.34 -23.88
N TRP A 118 12.67 44.73 -22.61
CA TRP A 118 11.76 45.81 -22.19
C TRP A 118 12.22 47.16 -22.77
N ARG A 119 11.56 47.61 -23.83
CA ARG A 119 11.64 49.00 -24.31
C ARG A 119 10.49 49.76 -23.64
N GLY A 120 10.79 50.41 -22.52
CA GLY A 120 9.81 51.12 -21.70
C GLY A 120 8.90 52.10 -22.46
N PHE A 121 7.84 52.54 -21.80
CA PHE A 121 6.90 53.51 -22.35
C PHE A 121 7.61 54.85 -22.65
N LYS A 122 7.49 55.33 -23.88
CA LYS A 122 7.74 56.74 -24.20
C LYS A 122 6.51 57.53 -23.76
N GLU A 123 6.73 58.59 -22.98
CA GLU A 123 5.76 59.66 -22.75
C GLU A 123 5.37 60.36 -24.06
#